data_AF-X0B3N3-F1
#
_entry.id   AF-X0B3N3-F1
#
_cell.length_a   1.000
_cell.length_b   1.000
_cell.length_c   1.000
_cell.angle_alpha   90.00
_cell.angle_beta   90.00
_cell.angle_gamma   90.00
#
_symmetry.space_group_name_H-M   'P 1'
#
loop_
_entity.id
_entity.type
_entity.pdbx_description
1 polymer ?
#
loop_
_entity_poly.entity_id
_entity_poly.type
_entity_poly.pdbx_seq_one_letter_code
_entity_poly.pdbx_strand_id
1 'polypeptide(L)'
;MASINVGILVYDYQAIDVVGPVDLLHSANSGFLEVSKVFGPIDDDAISRAPNFIFHHVGITKEPFHLFTSAITLTPTTTVDECPELDIILLGGPNPVGFELHQNSTCLYGSSRWKERNYQPRRVSMGQGELS
;
A
#
# COMPACT_ATOMS: atom_id res chain seq x y z
N MET A 1 -13.19 -2.03 16.32
CA MET A 1 -13.23 -2.03 14.84
C MET A 1 -12.25 -3.05 14.32
N ALA A 2 -12.54 -3.67 13.17
CA ALA A 2 -11.55 -4.53 12.50
C ALA A 2 -10.41 -3.66 11.94
N SER A 3 -9.18 -4.17 11.98
CA SER A 3 -8.02 -3.49 11.40
C SER A 3 -8.02 -3.59 9.89
N ILE A 4 -7.52 -2.56 9.21
CA ILE A 4 -7.32 -2.52 7.76
C ILE A 4 -5.83 -2.78 7.49
N ASN A 5 -5.50 -3.91 6.88
CA ASN A 5 -4.13 -4.29 6.54
C ASN A 5 -3.74 -3.69 5.18
N VAL A 6 -2.74 -2.82 5.20
CA VAL A 6 -2.18 -2.15 4.02
C VAL A 6 -0.81 -2.73 3.73
N GLY A 7 -0.67 -3.46 2.63
CA GLY A 7 0.61 -3.99 2.18
C GLY A 7 1.29 -3.05 1.19
N ILE A 8 2.56 -2.76 1.44
CA ILE A 8 3.41 -1.88 0.65
C ILE A 8 4.51 -2.75 0.06
N LEU A 9 4.47 -3.00 -1.25
CA LEU A 9 5.49 -3.85 -1.87
C LEU A 9 6.83 -3.13 -1.93
N VAL A 10 7.87 -3.74 -1.37
CA VAL A 10 9.23 -3.21 -1.38
C VAL A 10 9.96 -3.64 -2.65
N TYR A 11 10.20 -2.66 -3.51
CA TYR A 11 11.04 -2.72 -4.70
C TYR A 11 11.64 -1.31 -4.91
N ASP A 12 12.40 -1.10 -5.97
CA ASP A 12 12.97 0.21 -6.29
C ASP A 12 11.89 1.19 -6.78
N TYR A 13 11.08 1.68 -5.85
CA TYR A 13 10.02 2.66 -6.05
C TYR A 13 10.46 4.08 -5.67
N GLN A 14 9.74 5.07 -6.18
CA GLN A 14 9.86 6.46 -5.77
C GLN A 14 9.26 6.64 -4.37
N ALA A 15 10.08 7.05 -3.39
CA ALA A 15 9.66 7.02 -1.98
C ALA A 15 8.41 7.84 -1.68
N ILE A 16 8.24 9.01 -2.31
CA ILE A 16 7.12 9.92 -2.01
C ILE A 16 5.74 9.29 -2.34
N ASP A 17 5.68 8.43 -3.34
CA ASP A 17 4.46 7.73 -3.75
C ASP A 17 3.96 6.75 -2.68
N VAL A 18 4.85 6.34 -1.77
CA VAL A 18 4.55 5.45 -0.65
C VAL A 18 4.48 6.23 0.66
N VAL A 19 5.55 6.96 0.99
CA VAL A 19 5.68 7.66 2.27
C VAL A 19 4.58 8.70 2.44
N GLY A 20 4.24 9.45 1.39
CA GLY A 20 3.18 10.46 1.45
C GLY A 20 1.82 9.88 1.83
N PRO A 21 1.27 8.90 1.06
CA PRO A 21 0.02 8.24 1.42
C PRO A 21 0.06 7.52 2.77
N VAL A 22 1.17 6.87 3.13
CA VAL A 22 1.31 6.18 4.43
C VAL A 22 1.24 7.17 5.58
N ASP A 23 1.96 8.29 5.50
CA ASP A 23 1.99 9.31 6.56
C ASP A 23 0.62 9.95 6.75
N LEU A 24 -0.09 10.25 5.65
CA LEU A 24 -1.47 10.76 5.69
C LEU A 24 -2.43 9.76 6.36
N LEU A 25 -2.41 8.49 5.95
CA LEU A 25 -3.30 7.47 6.49
C LEU A 25 -2.97 7.13 7.95
N HIS A 26 -1.68 7.10 8.31
CA HIS A 26 -1.25 6.88 9.68
C HIS A 26 -1.69 8.03 10.59
N SER A 27 -1.62 9.27 10.12
CA SER A 27 -2.09 10.46 10.85
C SER A 27 -3.59 10.42 11.15
N ALA A 28 -4.38 9.70 10.35
CA ALA A 28 -5.81 9.49 10.56
C ALA A 28 -6.13 8.24 11.41
N ASN A 29 -5.12 7.49 11.87
CA ASN A 29 -5.33 6.27 12.64
C ASN A 29 -5.82 6.59 14.06
N SER A 30 -6.85 5.89 14.52
CA SER A 30 -7.42 6.02 15.87
C SER A 30 -6.37 6.04 16.99
N GLY A 31 -5.38 5.13 16.95
CA GLY A 31 -4.32 5.09 17.97
C GLY A 31 -3.39 6.30 17.92
N PHE A 32 -3.09 6.81 16.72
CA PHE A 32 -2.28 8.01 16.54
C PHE A 32 -3.03 9.28 16.99
N LEU A 33 -4.33 9.37 16.68
CA LEU A 33 -5.18 10.48 17.13
C LEU A 33 -5.32 10.50 18.66
N GLU A 34 -5.43 9.33 19.31
CA GLU A 34 -5.47 9.26 20.78
C GLU A 34 -4.18 9.80 21.41
N VAL A 35 -3.01 9.42 20.87
CA VAL A 35 -1.73 9.96 21.31
C VAL A 35 -1.62 11.46 21.00
N SER A 36 -2.16 11.91 19.87
CA SER A 36 -2.07 13.31 19.43
C SER A 36 -2.82 14.30 20.33
N LYS A 37 -3.71 13.83 21.21
CA LYS A 37 -4.34 14.66 22.25
C LYS A 37 -3.35 15.40 23.15
N VAL A 38 -2.09 14.92 23.24
CA VAL A 38 -1.02 15.62 23.98
C VAL A 38 -0.63 16.96 23.35
N PHE A 39 -0.91 17.16 22.05
CA PHE A 39 -0.57 18.39 21.32
C PHE A 39 -1.75 19.37 21.21
N GLY A 40 -2.96 18.95 21.56
CA GLY A 40 -4.16 19.78 21.49
C GLY A 40 -5.45 18.96 21.58
N PRO A 41 -6.60 19.63 21.76
CA PRO A 41 -7.88 18.94 21.86
C PRO A 41 -8.27 18.27 20.53
N ILE A 42 -8.62 16.99 20.60
CA ILE A 42 -9.21 16.20 19.51
C ILE A 42 -10.51 15.58 20.05
N ASP A 43 -11.59 15.66 19.28
CA ASP A 43 -12.91 15.16 19.67
C ASP A 43 -12.91 13.62 19.78
N ASP A 44 -13.37 13.10 20.92
CA ASP A 44 -13.52 11.66 21.18
C ASP A 44 -14.44 10.99 20.16
N ASP A 45 -15.46 11.71 19.69
CA ASP A 45 -16.38 11.22 18.67
C ASP A 45 -15.66 11.03 17.32
N ALA A 46 -14.71 11.90 16.98
CA ALA A 46 -13.87 11.75 15.79
C ALA A 46 -12.94 10.54 15.91
N ILE A 47 -12.32 10.33 17.09
CA ILE A 47 -11.45 9.17 17.35
C ILE A 47 -12.24 7.85 17.30
N SER A 48 -13.47 7.84 17.84
CA SER A 48 -14.32 6.65 17.86
C SER A 48 -14.67 6.13 16.46
N ARG A 49 -14.68 7.01 15.45
CA ARG A 49 -14.92 6.69 14.03
C ARG A 49 -13.65 6.51 13.23
N ALA A 50 -12.49 6.81 13.80
CA ALA A 50 -11.23 6.78 13.08
C ALA A 50 -10.85 5.33 12.72
N PRO A 51 -10.30 5.11 11.52
CA PRO A 51 -9.84 3.79 11.10
C PRO A 51 -8.66 3.30 11.94
N ASN A 52 -8.42 1.99 11.89
CA ASN A 52 -7.22 1.37 12.42
C ASN A 52 -6.43 0.72 11.29
N PHE A 53 -5.42 1.42 10.76
CA PHE A 53 -4.55 0.92 9.69
C PHE A 53 -3.33 0.18 10.27
N ILE A 54 -2.98 -0.96 9.67
CA ILE A 54 -1.73 -1.68 9.93
C ILE A 54 -0.95 -1.72 8.63
N PHE A 55 0.24 -1.12 8.62
CA PHE A 55 1.10 -1.04 7.45
C PHE A 55 2.15 -2.15 7.46
N HIS A 56 2.28 -2.84 6.34
CA HIS A 56 3.25 -3.91 6.15
C HIS A 56 4.16 -3.57 4.97
N HIS A 57 5.45 -3.31 5.22
CA HIS A 57 6.44 -3.24 4.14
C HIS A 57 6.82 -4.66 3.74
N VAL A 58 6.33 -5.12 2.59
CA VAL A 58 6.42 -6.50 2.13
C VAL A 58 7.57 -6.65 1.15
N GLY A 59 8.64 -7.29 1.59
CA GLY A 59 9.82 -7.60 0.77
C GLY A 59 9.82 -9.03 0.25
N ILE A 60 10.75 -9.34 -0.65
CA ILE A 60 11.11 -10.74 -0.94
C ILE A 60 11.85 -11.34 0.25
N THR A 61 12.74 -10.54 0.85
CA THR A 61 13.45 -10.84 2.10
C THR A 61 13.19 -9.72 3.12
N LYS A 62 13.68 -9.87 4.35
CA LYS A 62 13.72 -8.79 5.36
C LYS A 62 15.01 -7.99 5.32
N GLU A 63 15.85 -8.18 4.31
CA GLU A 63 17.08 -7.42 4.18
C GLU A 63 16.79 -5.95 3.81
N PRO A 64 17.61 -4.99 4.29
CA PRO A 64 17.46 -3.60 3.91
C PRO A 64 17.51 -3.41 2.39
N PHE A 65 16.57 -2.62 1.87
CA PHE A 65 16.46 -2.29 0.45
C PHE A 65 16.72 -0.81 0.24
N HIS A 66 17.64 -0.48 -0.67
CA HIS A 66 17.98 0.89 -1.01
C HIS A 66 17.16 1.39 -2.20
N LEU A 67 16.39 2.47 -2.01
CA LEU A 67 15.63 3.15 -3.06
C LEU A 67 16.55 4.11 -3.83
N PHE A 68 16.73 3.84 -5.12
CA PHE A 68 17.71 4.54 -5.96
C PHE A 68 17.42 6.04 -6.07
N THR A 69 16.18 6.41 -6.37
CA THR A 69 15.78 7.81 -6.64
C THR A 69 15.64 8.67 -5.39
N SER A 70 15.69 8.05 -4.21
CA SER A 70 15.30 8.69 -2.94
C SER A 70 16.45 8.80 -1.95
N ALA A 71 17.56 8.08 -2.16
CA ALA A 71 18.64 7.90 -1.18
C ALA A 71 18.16 7.39 0.19
N ILE A 72 17.03 6.67 0.21
CA ILE A 72 16.41 6.09 1.40
C ILE A 72 16.70 4.59 1.41
N THR A 73 17.07 4.06 2.56
CA THR A 73 17.12 2.62 2.80
C THR A 73 16.01 2.25 3.77
N LEU A 74 15.20 1.26 3.41
CA LEU A 74 14.11 0.77 4.27
C LEU A 74 14.22 -0.73 4.48
N THR A 75 13.78 -1.19 5.64
CA THR A 75 13.81 -2.61 5.99
C THR A 75 12.38 -3.15 5.92
N PRO A 76 12.09 -4.17 5.09
CA PRO A 76 10.78 -4.79 5.07
C PRO A 76 10.36 -5.32 6.44
N THR A 77 9.10 -5.13 6.81
CA THR A 77 8.55 -5.63 8.08
C THR A 77 8.08 -7.08 7.97
N THR A 78 7.78 -7.54 6.75
CA THR A 78 7.36 -8.91 6.45
C THR A 78 7.89 -9.35 5.08
N THR A 79 7.84 -10.65 4.80
CA THR A 79 8.09 -11.19 3.45
C THR A 79 6.77 -11.52 2.76
N VAL A 80 6.83 -11.77 1.45
CA VAL A 80 5.70 -12.27 0.64
C VAL A 80 5.07 -13.56 1.20
N ASP A 81 5.86 -14.44 1.82
CA ASP A 81 5.40 -15.73 2.36
C ASP A 81 4.80 -15.61 3.75
N GLU A 82 5.24 -14.62 4.53
CA GLU A 82 4.81 -14.40 5.92
C GLU A 82 3.72 -13.31 6.04
N CYS A 83 3.41 -12.61 4.95
CA CYS A 83 2.50 -11.48 4.94
C CYS A 83 1.07 -11.91 5.31
N PRO A 84 0.38 -11.19 6.22
CA PRO A 84 -1.03 -11.46 6.50
C PRO A 84 -1.92 -11.17 5.26
N GLU A 85 -3.19 -11.58 5.30
CA GLU A 85 -4.14 -11.14 4.27
C GLU A 85 -4.25 -9.61 4.27
N LEU A 86 -4.19 -9.03 3.07
CA LEU A 86 -4.19 -7.59 2.84
C LEU A 86 -5.55 -7.11 2.35
N ASP A 87 -6.02 -6.00 2.91
CA ASP A 87 -7.21 -5.29 2.44
C ASP A 87 -6.86 -4.33 1.30
N ILE A 88 -5.69 -3.70 1.38
CA ILE A 88 -5.19 -2.71 0.41
C ILE A 88 -3.74 -3.06 0.04
N ILE A 89 -3.41 -2.94 -1.25
CA ILE A 89 -2.03 -2.98 -1.74
C ILE A 89 -1.66 -1.60 -2.25
N LEU A 90 -0.60 -1.01 -1.71
CA LEU A 90 -0.01 0.24 -2.16
C LEU A 90 1.25 -0.04 -2.99
N LEU A 91 1.27 0.50 -4.20
CA LEU A 91 2.38 0.38 -5.15
C LEU A 91 2.92 1.77 -5.47
N GLY A 92 4.17 2.04 -5.10
CA GLY A 92 4.85 3.28 -5.51
C GLY A 92 5.21 3.24 -7.00
N GLY A 93 5.38 4.41 -7.62
CA GLY A 93 5.91 4.48 -8.98
C GLY A 93 7.27 3.79 -9.05
N PRO A 94 7.49 2.83 -9.98
CA PRO A 94 8.78 2.17 -10.10
C PRO A 94 9.83 3.14 -10.63
N ASN A 95 11.10 2.83 -10.39
CA ASN A 95 12.20 3.44 -11.12
C ASN A 95 11.93 3.31 -12.64
N PRO A 96 11.86 4.42 -13.40
CA PRO A 96 11.51 4.37 -14.82
C PRO A 96 12.57 3.65 -15.68
N VAL A 97 13.74 3.36 -15.13
CA VAL A 97 14.84 2.68 -15.82
C VAL A 97 15.02 1.28 -15.25
N GLY A 98 14.81 0.26 -16.10
CA GLY A 98 15.19 -1.12 -15.80
C GLY A 98 14.35 -1.82 -14.74
N PHE A 99 13.14 -1.33 -14.43
CA PHE A 99 12.27 -1.97 -13.46
C PHE A 99 11.66 -3.27 -14.01
N GLU A 100 11.90 -4.36 -13.28
CA GLU A 100 11.20 -5.63 -13.42
C GLU A 100 10.59 -6.02 -12.07
N LEU A 101 9.28 -6.23 -12.05
CA LEU A 101 8.60 -6.70 -10.84
C LEU A 101 8.90 -8.19 -10.62
N HIS A 102 9.40 -8.52 -9.44
CA HIS A 102 9.72 -9.90 -9.09
C HIS A 102 8.46 -10.81 -9.10
N GLN A 103 8.60 -12.03 -9.64
CA GLN A 103 7.48 -12.96 -9.84
C GLN A 103 6.72 -13.31 -8.54
N ASN A 104 7.43 -13.42 -7.41
CA ASN A 104 6.78 -13.67 -6.12
C ASN A 104 5.98 -12.45 -5.63
N SER A 105 6.43 -11.23 -5.92
CA SER A 105 5.64 -10.01 -5.66
C SER A 105 4.40 -9.96 -6.55
N THR A 106 4.49 -10.51 -7.76
CA THR A 106 3.32 -10.71 -8.63
C THR A 106 2.32 -11.69 -8.04
N CYS A 107 2.69 -12.61 -7.13
CA CYS A 107 1.71 -13.48 -6.46
C CYS A 107 0.82 -12.72 -5.47
N LEU A 108 1.31 -11.65 -4.84
CA LEU A 108 0.45 -10.79 -4.01
C LEU A 108 -0.55 -10.00 -4.87
N TYR A 109 -0.10 -9.48 -6.00
CA TYR A 109 -0.94 -8.77 -6.97
C TYR A 109 -1.88 -9.71 -7.77
N GLY A 110 -1.42 -10.94 -7.99
CA GLY A 110 -1.95 -11.90 -8.95
C GLY A 110 -2.56 -13.14 -8.33
N SER A 111 -2.58 -13.26 -6.99
CA SER A 111 -3.31 -14.34 -6.33
C SER A 111 -4.75 -14.34 -6.85
N SER A 112 -5.21 -15.52 -7.26
CA SER A 112 -6.55 -15.75 -7.78
C SER A 112 -7.61 -15.14 -6.85
N ARG A 113 -7.34 -15.20 -5.54
CA ARG A 113 -8.18 -14.67 -4.46
C ARG A 113 -8.35 -13.14 -4.48
N TRP A 114 -7.32 -12.37 -4.86
CA TRP A 114 -7.41 -10.90 -4.94
C TRP A 114 -8.07 -10.45 -6.25
N LYS A 115 -7.73 -11.08 -7.38
CA LYS A 115 -8.38 -10.84 -8.67
C LYS A 115 -9.87 -11.16 -8.64
N GLU A 116 -10.26 -12.30 -8.07
CA GLU A 116 -11.67 -12.71 -7.94
C GLU A 116 -12.50 -11.76 -7.05
N ARG A 117 -11.86 -11.12 -6.06
CA ARG A 117 -12.55 -10.25 -5.10
C ARG A 117 -12.63 -8.78 -5.53
N ASN A 118 -11.60 -8.27 -6.20
CA ASN A 118 -11.44 -6.82 -6.45
C ASN A 118 -11.41 -6.41 -7.92
N TYR A 119 -11.21 -7.34 -8.86
CA TYR A 119 -11.17 -7.02 -10.28
C TYR A 119 -12.57 -7.15 -10.91
N GLN A 120 -13.28 -6.03 -11.02
CA GLN A 120 -14.47 -5.91 -11.89
C GLN A 120 -14.01 -5.43 -13.27
N PRO A 121 -14.01 -6.27 -14.32
CA PRO A 121 -13.64 -5.81 -15.66
C PRO A 121 -14.66 -4.75 -16.10
N ARG A 122 -14.19 -3.50 -16.28
CA ARG A 122 -14.97 -2.49 -16.98
C ARG A 122 -15.17 -2.97 -18.42
N ARG A 123 -16.40 -3.38 -18.76
CA ARG A 123 -16.82 -3.54 -20.16
C ARG A 123 -16.77 -2.17 -20.81
N VAL A 124 -15.66 -1.84 -21.45
CA VAL A 124 -15.62 -0.77 -22.43
C VAL A 124 -16.26 -1.34 -23.68
N SER A 125 -17.53 -1.03 -23.93
CA SER A 125 -18.14 -1.25 -25.24
C SER A 125 -17.46 -0.30 -26.22
N MET A 126 -16.51 -0.80 -27.02
CA MET A 126 -16.07 -0.07 -28.20
C MET A 126 -17.24 -0.01 -29.17
N GLY A 127 -17.91 1.15 -29.22
CA GLY A 127 -18.80 1.46 -30.33
C GLY A 127 -17.95 1.51 -31.60
N GLN A 128 -18.25 0.65 -32.56
CA GLN A 128 -17.73 0.75 -33.92
C GLN A 128 -18.29 2.03 -34.53
N GLY A 129 -17.49 3.10 -34.53
CA GLY A 129 -17.73 4.28 -35.36
C GLY A 129 -17.15 4.00 -36.73
N GLU A 130 -18.00 3.67 -37.69
CA GLU A 130 -17.65 3.64 -39.11
C GLU A 130 -17.19 5.03 -39.55
N LEU A 131 -16.00 5.09 -40.15
CA LEU A 131 -15.51 6.26 -40.87
C LEU A 131 -16.24 6.32 -42.22
N SER A 132 -17.09 7.34 -42.39
CA SER A 132 -17.60 7.82 -43.68
C SER A 132 -17.25 9.27 -43.86
#